data_AF-A0A5C9C5K0-F1
#
_entry.id   AF-A0A5C9C5K0-F1
#
_cell.length_a   1.000
_cell.length_b   1.000
_cell.length_c   1.000
_cell.angle_alpha   90.00
_cell.angle_beta   90.00
_cell.angle_gamma   90.00
#
_symmetry.space_group_name_H-M   'P 1'
#
loop_
_entity.id
_entity.type
_entity.pdbx_description
1 polymer ?
#
loop_
_entity_poly.entity_id
_entity_poly.type
_entity_poly.pdbx_seq_one_letter_code
_entity_poly.pdbx_strand_id
1 'polypeptide(L)'
;MVDASPVDEQPLQNGHPSFEQLMARVQDYGIVPEQYRAYADRRWGAGWKINPHGRAQAWNELERYGNDPQGYRDKIESEMQLASRGRTA
;
A
#
# COMPACT_ATOMS: atom_id res chain seq x y z
N MET A 1 -17.15 22.17 14.27
CA MET A 1 -17.44 21.11 13.28
C MET A 1 -16.13 20.71 12.63
N VAL A 2 -15.50 19.65 13.12
CA VAL A 2 -14.87 18.55 12.36
C VAL A 2 -14.67 17.46 13.40
N ASP A 3 -15.61 16.53 13.45
CA ASP A 3 -15.47 15.31 14.22
C ASP A 3 -14.39 14.50 13.49
N ALA A 4 -13.17 14.51 14.03
CA ALA A 4 -12.13 13.59 13.60
C ALA A 4 -12.53 12.22 14.12
N SER A 5 -13.41 11.56 13.37
CA SER A 5 -13.83 10.19 13.67
C SER A 5 -12.56 9.35 13.81
N PRO A 6 -12.39 8.62 14.94
CA PRO A 6 -11.26 7.71 15.08
C PRO A 6 -11.39 6.74 13.92
N VAL A 7 -10.32 6.63 13.13
CA VAL A 7 -10.21 5.62 12.09
C VAL A 7 -10.49 4.31 12.80
N ASP A 8 -11.64 3.73 12.48
CA ASP A 8 -12.14 2.52 13.08
C ASP A 8 -11.00 1.50 12.93
N GLU A 9 -10.36 1.15 14.04
CA GLU A 9 -9.41 0.04 14.16
C GLU A 9 -10.23 -1.24 13.91
N GLN A 10 -10.62 -1.42 12.65
CA GLN A 10 -11.34 -2.58 12.15
C GLN A 10 -10.47 -3.78 12.50
N PRO A 11 -10.92 -4.67 13.40
CA PRO A 11 -10.12 -5.82 13.78
C PRO A 11 -9.79 -6.59 12.50
N LEU A 12 -8.52 -6.98 12.34
CA LEU A 12 -8.04 -7.85 11.27
C LEU A 12 -9.00 -9.03 11.15
N GLN A 13 -9.95 -8.95 10.21
CA GLN A 13 -10.98 -9.96 10.02
C GLN A 13 -10.26 -11.22 9.54
N ASN A 14 -9.94 -12.10 10.50
CA ASN A 14 -9.29 -13.39 10.31
C ASN A 14 -7.78 -13.35 10.01
N GLY A 15 -7.05 -12.34 10.49
CA GLY A 15 -5.58 -12.28 10.36
C GLY A 15 -5.07 -12.02 8.92
N HIS A 16 -5.98 -11.76 7.98
CA HIS A 16 -5.67 -11.30 6.63
C HIS A 16 -6.31 -9.92 6.44
N PRO A 17 -5.52 -8.86 6.23
CA PRO A 17 -6.05 -7.51 6.05
C PRO A 17 -6.91 -7.46 4.78
N SER A 18 -8.03 -6.76 4.84
CA SER A 18 -8.84 -6.49 3.65
C SER A 18 -8.14 -5.49 2.73
N PHE A 19 -8.52 -5.46 1.44
CA PHE A 19 -7.95 -4.49 0.49
C PHE A 19 -8.12 -3.04 0.98
N GLU A 20 -9.31 -2.72 1.50
CA GLU A 20 -9.60 -1.40 2.07
C GLU A 20 -8.73 -1.08 3.29
N GLN A 21 -8.51 -2.03 4.20
CA GLN A 21 -7.60 -1.87 5.35
C GLN A 21 -6.16 -1.63 4.89
N LEU A 22 -5.72 -2.36 3.87
CA LEU A 22 -4.41 -2.16 3.27
C LEU A 22 -4.30 -0.75 2.67
N MET A 23 -5.32 -0.27 1.96
CA MET A 23 -5.36 1.10 1.43
C MET A 23 -5.45 2.17 2.52
N ALA A 24 -6.15 1.92 3.62
CA ALA A 24 -6.18 2.82 4.77
C ALA A 24 -4.78 2.95 5.38
N ARG A 25 -4.06 1.84 5.56
CA ARG A 25 -2.69 1.84 6.07
C ARG A 25 -1.68 2.53 5.13
N VAL A 26 -1.86 2.35 3.82
CA VAL A 26 -1.07 3.05 2.80
C VAL A 26 -1.27 4.57 2.90
N GLN A 27 -2.51 5.02 3.11
CA GLN A 27 -2.81 6.45 3.30
C GLN A 27 -2.26 6.99 4.62
N ASP A 28 -2.31 6.20 5.69
CA ASP A 28 -1.70 6.52 6.99
C ASP A 28 -0.19 6.76 6.88
N TYR A 29 0.48 6.06 5.96
CA TYR A 29 1.91 6.28 5.66
C TYR A 29 2.15 7.48 4.73
N GLY A 30 1.09 8.18 4.31
CA GLY A 30 1.15 9.30 3.38
C GLY A 30 1.40 8.88 1.93
N ILE A 31 1.18 7.61 1.59
CA ILE A 31 1.32 7.09 0.24
C ILE A 31 -0.03 7.19 -0.47
N VAL A 32 -0.02 7.67 -1.72
CA VAL A 32 -1.24 7.73 -2.53
C VAL A 32 -1.69 6.30 -2.90
N PRO A 33 -2.95 5.90 -2.63
CA PRO A 33 -3.45 4.56 -2.94
C PRO A 33 -3.23 4.13 -4.39
N GLU A 34 -3.39 5.05 -5.34
CA GLU A 34 -3.19 4.78 -6.76
C GLU A 34 -1.72 4.49 -7.09
N GLN A 35 -0.77 5.22 -6.48
CA GLN A 35 0.66 4.94 -6.63
C GLN A 35 1.01 3.57 -6.05
N TYR A 36 0.51 3.27 -4.87
CA TYR A 36 0.74 1.97 -4.25
C TYR A 36 0.14 0.82 -5.08
N ARG A 37 -1.05 1.01 -5.66
CA ARG A 37 -1.67 0.01 -6.54
C ARG A 37 -0.81 -0.24 -7.78
N ALA A 38 -0.32 0.81 -8.44
CA ALA A 38 0.56 0.68 -9.59
C ALA A 38 1.89 -0.01 -9.23
N TYR A 39 2.44 0.31 -8.06
CA TYR A 39 3.62 -0.35 -7.51
C TYR A 39 3.38 -1.85 -7.26
N ALA A 40 2.30 -2.18 -6.56
CA ALA A 40 1.93 -3.55 -6.23
C ALA A 40 1.57 -4.37 -7.48
N ASP A 41 0.89 -3.78 -8.46
CA ASP A 41 0.61 -4.40 -9.76
C ASP A 41 1.89 -4.78 -10.51
N ARG A 42 2.97 -4.01 -10.37
CA ARG A 42 4.27 -4.30 -10.98
C ARG A 42 5.11 -5.29 -10.17
N ARG A 43 5.04 -5.22 -8.84
CA ARG A 43 5.85 -6.05 -7.94
C ARG A 43 5.31 -7.47 -7.77
N TRP A 44 3.99 -7.61 -7.66
CA TRP A 44 3.32 -8.89 -7.43
C TRP A 44 2.36 -9.29 -8.57
N GLY A 45 2.21 -8.45 -9.59
CA GLY A 45 1.30 -8.67 -10.72
C GLY A 45 -0.14 -8.22 -10.41
N ALA A 46 -0.92 -7.86 -11.43
CA ALA A 46 -2.29 -7.31 -11.29
C ALA A 46 -3.28 -8.19 -10.49
N GLY A 47 -2.94 -9.46 -10.28
CA GLY A 47 -3.69 -10.40 -9.45
C GLY A 47 -3.52 -10.22 -7.93
N TRP A 48 -2.61 -9.36 -7.46
CA TRP A 48 -2.29 -9.22 -6.03
C TRP A 48 -3.49 -8.77 -5.17
N LYS A 49 -4.39 -7.95 -5.73
CA LYS A 49 -5.61 -7.47 -5.05
C LYS A 49 -6.68 -8.55 -4.88
N ILE A 50 -6.68 -9.56 -5.75
CA ILE A 50 -7.65 -10.66 -5.78
C ILE A 50 -7.11 -11.88 -5.02
N ASN A 51 -5.81 -12.15 -5.20
CA ASN A 51 -5.15 -13.28 -4.57
C ASN A 51 -4.84 -12.98 -3.10
N PRO A 52 -5.33 -13.80 -2.15
CA PRO A 52 -5.07 -13.59 -0.72
C PRO A 52 -3.58 -13.60 -0.38
N HIS A 53 -2.78 -14.41 -1.10
CA HIS A 53 -1.31 -14.43 -0.96
C HIS A 53 -0.66 -13.09 -1.35
N GLY A 54 -1.08 -12.49 -2.47
CA GLY A 54 -0.54 -11.20 -2.91
C GLY A 54 -0.90 -10.08 -1.94
N ARG A 55 -2.11 -10.10 -1.39
CA ARG A 55 -2.56 -9.16 -0.36
C ARG A 55 -1.78 -9.30 0.95
N ALA A 56 -1.51 -10.53 1.39
CA ALA A 56 -0.68 -10.77 2.57
C ALA A 56 0.77 -10.30 2.37
N GLN A 57 1.35 -10.51 1.18
CA GLN A 57 2.70 -9.99 0.88
C GLN A 57 2.74 -8.46 0.90
N ALA A 58 1.74 -7.80 0.32
CA ALA A 58 1.61 -6.34 0.33
C ALA A 58 1.52 -5.78 1.76
N TRP A 59 0.77 -6.47 2.62
CA TRP A 59 0.67 -6.10 4.04
C TRP A 59 1.94 -6.34 4.82
N ASN A 60 2.54 -7.52 4.68
CA ASN A 60 3.79 -7.85 5.37
C ASN A 60 4.90 -6.86 4.99
N GLU A 61 4.92 -6.42 3.73
CA GLU A 61 5.84 -5.36 3.30
C GLU A 61 5.53 -4.02 4.00
N LEU A 62 4.26 -3.61 4.13
CA LEU A 62 3.89 -2.42 4.90
C LEU A 62 4.30 -2.53 6.38
N GLU A 63 4.06 -3.67 7.02
CA GLU A 63 4.46 -3.90 8.41
C GLU A 63 5.98 -3.82 8.59
N ARG A 64 6.73 -4.37 7.64
CA ARG A 64 8.20 -4.31 7.64
C ARG A 64 8.71 -2.86 7.58
N TYR A 65 8.01 -2.01 6.85
CA TYR A 65 8.32 -0.58 6.73
C TYR A 65 7.61 0.28 7.79
N GLY A 66 6.91 -0.31 8.76
CA GLY A 66 6.23 0.46 9.80
C GLY A 66 7.15 1.24 10.74
N ASN A 67 8.44 0.87 10.79
CA ASN A 67 9.45 1.63 11.53
C ASN A 67 10.01 2.83 10.74
N ASP A 68 9.83 2.85 9.41
CA ASP A 68 10.26 3.94 8.54
C ASP A 68 9.25 4.16 7.39
N PRO A 69 8.05 4.69 7.72
CA PRO A 69 7.01 4.90 6.73
C PRO A 69 7.40 5.98 5.70
N GLN A 70 8.22 6.97 6.10
CA GLN A 70 8.70 8.01 5.20
C GLN A 70 9.68 7.46 4.16
N GLY A 71 10.71 6.72 4.59
CA GLY A 71 11.65 6.09 3.65
C GLY A 71 10.96 5.11 2.69
N TYR A 72 9.90 4.44 3.14
CA TYR A 72 9.11 3.57 2.26
C TYR A 72 8.30 4.36 1.22
N ARG A 73 7.71 5.49 1.61
CA ARG A 73 7.04 6.40 0.68
C ARG A 73 8.01 6.93 -0.38
N ASP A 74 9.15 7.47 0.04
CA ASP A 74 10.18 7.99 -0.88
C ASP A 74 10.67 6.91 -1.87
N LYS A 75 10.83 5.67 -1.38
CA LYS A 75 11.15 4.51 -2.23
C LYS A 75 10.08 4.24 -3.27
N ILE A 76 8.80 4.15 -2.88
CA ILE A 76 7.70 3.90 -3.82
C ILE A 76 7.62 5.02 -4.85
N GLU A 77 7.70 6.28 -4.41
CA GLU A 77 7.65 7.43 -5.32
C GLU A 77 8.79 7.39 -6.34
N SER A 78 10.02 7.11 -5.88
CA SER A 78 11.19 6.95 -6.75
C SER A 78 11.01 5.82 -7.77
N GLU A 79 10.53 4.65 -7.33
CA GLU A 79 10.22 3.52 -8.21
C GLU A 79 9.13 3.88 -9.24
N MET A 80 8.09 4.61 -8.83
CA MET A 80 7.02 5.05 -9.74
C MET A 80 7.50 6.09 -10.75
N GLN A 81 8.39 7.00 -10.33
CA GLN A 81 9.04 7.95 -11.24
C GLN A 81 9.95 7.23 -12.26
N LEU A 82 10.72 6.23 -11.84
CA LEU A 82 11.54 5.42 -12.74
C LEU A 82 10.66 4.60 -13.72
N ALA A 83 9.61 4.00 -13.19
CA ALA A 83 8.64 3.21 -13.94
C ALA A 83 7.89 4.02 -15.01
N SER A 84 7.65 5.31 -14.77
CA SER A 84 7.03 6.23 -15.74
C SER A 84 8.04 6.75 -16.77
N ARG A 85 9.29 6.99 -16.36
CA ARG A 85 10.39 7.39 -17.27
C ARG A 85 10.80 6.30 -18.26
N GLY A 86 10.68 5.02 -17.90
CA GLY A 86 11.01 3.89 -18.80
C GLY A 86 10.00 3.60 -19.92
N ARG A 87 8.92 4.37 -20.06
CA ARG A 87 7.90 4.19 -21.12
C ARG A 87 8.15 5.06 -22.37
N THR A 88 9.22 5.85 -22.38
CA THR A 88 9.65 6.62 -23.56
C THR A 88 10.97 6.07 -24.08
N ALA A 89 10.91 5.03 -24.90
CA ALA A 89 11.97 4.63 -25.83
C ALA A 89 11.33 3.89 -27.01
#